data_AF-A0A328MVZ4-F1
#
_entry.id   AF-A0A328MVZ4-F1
#
_cell.length_a   1.000
_cell.length_b   1.000
_cell.length_c   1.000
_cell.angle_alpha   90.00
_cell.angle_beta   90.00
_cell.angle_gamma   90.00
#
_symmetry.space_group_name_H-M   'P 1'
#
loop_
_entity.id
_entity.type
_entity.pdbx_description
1 polymer ?
#
loop_
_entity_poly.entity_id
_entity_poly.type
_entity_poly.pdbx_seq_one_letter_code
_entity_poly.pdbx_strand_id
1 'polypeptide(L)'
;MTMNDSDVRGILHRATDDLVTPPGLLTEVRRGGRRRVVRRRAVLAAVCAAVVAVPVAGVLDLPGAGGDAQIASPLLDEPTRGDLATDEGYLRQVREVWQRQIAQSDGPPRGEPNIVWAGDTPAGPAAYVAHATMHGMTVGFVKPTADGPRVSTLTQVTDTETDGLEQAALLGPQRDVLLVLDFGQPVEFSPQLRYALDGKVERTFEPVVFRDGAAVLSVPPQRTKLTVGLSRIPVEQDNVIHIDGVSEIYFPDHKDRPAPPLVRRTLPGAEQVWGIDPAAKEVIAPTEAIAEYLDPVGAHTHDGSPRLWVYGATPDGRRLLMETVQYDDDPSHVIALLAGRQLPFEAVASTTADWSAPLPVRLRLPDDQGVVVAAEGSALSYRVGDGQWTDAGRNAALLPATATEVRVTDTNGTTTTVPVGP
;
A
#
# COMPACT_ATOMS: atom_id res chain seq x y z
N MET A 1 5.22 -0.72 34.52
CA MET A 1 5.25 0.74 34.73
C MET A 1 4.27 1.32 33.72
N THR A 2 3.08 1.73 34.15
CA THR A 2 2.01 2.21 33.26
C THR A 2 2.20 3.72 33.06
N MET A 3 2.60 4.10 31.86
CA MET A 3 2.74 5.50 31.43
C MET A 3 1.35 6.07 31.16
N ASN A 4 0.98 7.19 31.78
CA ASN A 4 -0.35 7.77 31.64
C ASN A 4 -0.38 8.79 30.48
N ASP A 5 -1.58 9.22 30.08
CA ASP A 5 -1.79 10.15 28.97
C ASP A 5 -1.07 11.49 29.15
N SER A 6 -0.93 11.96 30.40
CA SER A 6 -0.15 13.16 30.72
C SER A 6 1.36 13.00 30.49
N ASP A 7 1.91 11.79 30.70
CA ASP A 7 3.31 11.49 30.42
C ASP A 7 3.58 11.48 28.90
N VAL A 8 2.67 10.89 28.12
CA VAL A 8 2.72 10.91 26.64
C VAL A 8 2.67 12.34 26.12
N ARG A 9 1.73 13.15 26.62
CA ARG A 9 1.56 14.54 26.22
C ARG A 9 2.77 15.40 26.58
N GLY A 10 3.37 15.15 27.75
CA GLY A 10 4.59 15.83 28.19
C GLY A 10 5.82 15.45 27.37
N ILE A 11 5.94 14.20 26.93
CA ILE A 11 7.01 13.75 26.04
C ILE A 11 6.85 14.35 24.65
N LEU A 12 5.63 14.35 24.11
CA LEU A 12 5.35 14.94 22.79
C LEU A 12 5.61 16.45 22.78
N HIS A 13 5.15 17.19 23.80
CA HIS A 13 5.43 18.63 23.89
C HIS A 13 6.93 18.90 23.89
N ARG A 14 7.68 18.16 24.71
CA ARG A 14 9.14 18.32 24.82
C ARG A 14 9.88 17.93 23.54
N ALA A 15 9.34 17.02 22.75
CA ALA A 15 9.90 16.63 21.44
C ALA A 15 9.58 17.66 20.34
N THR A 16 8.54 18.48 20.50
CA THR A 16 8.10 19.46 19.49
C THR A 16 8.42 20.91 19.85
N ASP A 17 8.82 21.20 21.08
CA ASP A 17 9.10 22.57 21.55
C ASP A 17 10.25 23.25 20.76
N ASP A 18 11.17 22.47 20.18
CA ASP A 18 12.29 22.98 19.38
C ASP A 18 11.96 23.07 17.87
N LEU A 19 10.76 22.68 17.45
CA LEU A 19 10.35 22.73 16.04
C LEU A 19 9.93 24.15 15.66
N VAL A 20 10.94 24.96 15.31
CA VAL A 20 10.70 26.26 14.67
C VAL A 20 10.17 26.01 13.26
N THR A 21 8.90 26.33 13.02
CA THR A 21 8.32 26.24 11.69
C THR A 21 9.05 27.21 10.76
N PRO A 22 9.58 26.76 9.60
CA PRO A 22 10.24 27.66 8.67
C PRO A 22 9.30 28.79 8.24
N PRO A 23 9.74 30.07 8.29
CA PRO A 23 8.92 31.19 7.85
C PRO A 23 8.63 31.04 6.35
N GLY A 24 7.41 30.62 6.02
CA GLY A 24 6.98 30.38 4.65
C GLY A 24 6.37 29.01 4.38
N LEU A 25 6.46 28.05 5.31
CA LEU A 25 5.92 26.68 5.13
C LEU A 25 4.46 26.68 4.66
N LEU A 26 3.58 27.44 5.35
CA LEU A 26 2.17 27.55 4.97
C LEU A 26 1.98 28.21 3.59
N THR A 27 2.86 29.16 3.23
CA THR A 27 2.82 29.83 1.93
C THR A 27 3.28 28.89 0.82
N GLU A 28 4.31 28.07 1.05
CA GLU A 28 4.81 27.08 0.11
C GLU A 28 3.83 25.91 -0.07
N VAL A 29 3.21 25.43 1.01
CA VAL A 29 2.14 24.42 0.97
C VAL A 29 0.94 24.96 0.19
N ARG A 30 0.49 26.20 0.45
CA ARG A 30 -0.58 26.85 -0.34
C ARG A 30 -0.20 27.04 -1.80
N ARG A 31 1.07 27.35 -2.10
CA ARG A 31 1.58 27.51 -3.47
C ARG A 31 1.66 26.17 -4.21
N GLY A 32 2.06 25.10 -3.52
CA GLY A 32 2.05 23.73 -4.02
C GLY A 32 0.63 23.25 -4.32
N GLY A 33 -0.32 23.46 -3.39
CA GLY A 33 -1.74 23.16 -3.58
C GLY A 33 -2.35 23.89 -4.77
N ARG A 34 -2.10 25.22 -4.90
CA ARG A 34 -2.56 26.00 -6.07
C ARG A 34 -1.97 25.49 -7.39
N ARG A 35 -0.70 25.09 -7.44
CA ARG A 35 -0.08 24.54 -8.67
C ARG A 35 -0.72 23.22 -9.10
N ARG A 36 -1.06 22.33 -8.17
CA ARG A 36 -1.77 21.06 -8.47
C ARG A 36 -3.17 21.33 -9.03
N VAL A 37 -3.93 22.24 -8.41
CA VAL A 37 -5.26 22.63 -8.88
C VAL A 37 -5.22 23.29 -10.26
N VAL A 38 -4.24 24.16 -10.52
CA VAL A 38 -4.10 24.81 -11.84
C VAL A 38 -3.70 23.81 -12.93
N ARG A 39 -2.82 22.84 -12.64
CA ARG A 39 -2.48 21.77 -13.60
C ARG A 39 -3.68 20.87 -13.92
N ARG A 40 -4.47 20.46 -12.92
CA ARG A 40 -5.71 19.70 -13.13
C ARG A 40 -6.74 20.48 -13.96
N ARG A 41 -6.90 21.79 -13.70
CA ARG A 41 -7.80 22.65 -14.48
C ARG A 41 -7.34 22.90 -15.92
N ALA A 42 -6.04 22.94 -16.18
CA ALA A 42 -5.50 23.08 -17.54
C ALA A 42 -5.75 21.83 -18.41
N VAL A 43 -5.70 20.63 -17.82
CA VAL A 43 -6.02 19.37 -18.51
C VAL A 43 -7.51 19.28 -18.82
N LEU A 44 -8.38 19.70 -17.90
CA LEU A 44 -9.84 19.76 -18.12
C LEU A 44 -10.25 20.81 -19.17
N ALA A 45 -9.56 21.96 -19.22
CA ALA A 45 -9.82 22.98 -20.24
C ALA A 45 -9.42 22.54 -21.66
N ALA A 46 -8.41 21.67 -21.80
CA ALA A 46 -8.02 21.10 -23.09
C ALA A 46 -9.05 20.09 -23.64
N VAL A 47 -9.78 19.41 -22.76
CA VAL A 47 -10.84 18.44 -23.15
C VAL A 47 -12.18 19.15 -23.44
N CYS A 48 -12.46 20.29 -22.80
CA CYS A 48 -13.71 21.04 -23.02
C CYS A 48 -13.69 22.02 -24.21
N ALA A 49 -12.56 22.19 -24.91
CA ALA A 49 -12.49 23.04 -26.11
C ALA A 49 -13.18 22.43 -27.36
N ALA A 50 -13.71 21.20 -27.26
CA ALA A 50 -14.36 20.50 -28.36
C ALA A 50 -15.90 20.56 -28.39
N VAL A 51 -16.57 21.22 -27.42
CA VAL A 51 -18.05 21.29 -27.41
C VAL A 51 -18.55 22.74 -27.47
N VAL A 52 -19.25 22.96 -28.58
CA VAL A 52 -19.94 24.15 -29.10
C VAL A 52 -20.74 24.97 -28.08
N ALA A 53 -20.72 26.27 -28.32
CA ALA A 53 -21.35 27.37 -27.59
C ALA A 53 -22.89 27.30 -27.45
N VAL A 54 -23.38 27.62 -26.25
CA VAL A 54 -24.72 28.20 -26.00
C VAL A 54 -24.59 29.21 -24.85
N PRO A 55 -24.99 30.49 -24.99
CA PRO A 55 -25.00 31.44 -23.88
C PRO A 55 -26.35 31.39 -23.17
N VAL A 56 -26.39 30.87 -21.94
CA VAL A 56 -27.50 31.15 -21.02
C VAL A 56 -27.00 32.14 -19.99
N ALA A 57 -27.57 33.34 -20.04
CA ALA A 57 -27.41 34.37 -19.02
C ALA A 57 -28.04 33.87 -17.71
N GLY A 58 -27.25 33.80 -16.65
CA GLY A 58 -27.68 33.39 -15.30
C GLY A 58 -27.01 34.28 -14.25
N VAL A 59 -27.85 34.85 -13.40
CA VAL A 59 -27.56 35.83 -12.34
C VAL A 59 -26.56 35.29 -11.33
N LEU A 60 -25.57 36.11 -10.96
CA LEU A 60 -24.66 35.83 -9.85
C LEU A 60 -25.35 36.17 -8.52
N ASP A 61 -25.76 35.15 -7.78
CA ASP A 61 -26.07 35.27 -6.35
C ASP A 61 -24.78 35.17 -5.52
N LEU A 62 -24.58 36.15 -4.64
CA LEU A 62 -23.49 36.20 -3.67
C LEU A 62 -23.92 35.43 -2.40
N PRO A 63 -23.17 34.43 -1.90
CA PRO A 63 -23.53 33.78 -0.65
C PRO A 63 -23.02 34.59 0.54
N GLY A 64 -23.96 35.11 1.32
CA GLY A 64 -23.78 35.51 2.71
C GLY A 64 -24.58 34.59 3.63
N ALA A 65 -24.06 34.41 4.85
CA ALA A 65 -24.63 33.70 6.00
C ALA A 65 -24.40 32.18 6.04
N GLY A 66 -23.78 31.72 7.13
CA GLY A 66 -23.44 30.32 7.42
C GLY A 66 -24.66 29.44 7.62
N GLY A 67 -25.19 28.92 6.51
CA GLY A 67 -26.03 27.73 6.50
C GLY A 67 -25.15 26.49 6.50
N ASP A 68 -25.55 25.49 7.30
CA ASP A 68 -25.06 24.11 7.19
C ASP A 68 -24.99 23.74 5.71
N ALA A 69 -23.77 23.53 5.18
CA ALA A 69 -23.61 23.07 3.82
C ALA A 69 -24.23 21.68 3.71
N GLN A 70 -25.44 21.61 3.17
CA GLN A 70 -26.13 20.36 2.94
C GLN A 70 -25.32 19.58 1.90
N ILE A 71 -24.73 18.47 2.34
CA ILE A 71 -23.96 17.58 1.47
C ILE A 71 -24.96 16.85 0.59
N ALA A 72 -25.18 17.36 -0.62
CA ALA A 72 -25.91 16.65 -1.66
C ALA A 72 -24.99 15.53 -2.18
N SER A 73 -25.20 14.32 -1.69
CA SER A 73 -24.51 13.11 -2.14
C SER A 73 -25.55 12.18 -2.77
N PRO A 74 -25.35 11.68 -4.00
CA PRO A 74 -26.25 10.70 -4.59
C PRO A 74 -26.48 9.48 -3.68
N LEU A 75 -25.49 9.11 -2.86
CA LEU A 75 -25.60 8.02 -1.89
C LEU A 75 -26.66 8.24 -0.80
N LEU A 76 -27.07 9.48 -0.52
CA LEU A 76 -28.06 9.77 0.52
C LEU A 76 -29.50 9.78 -0.01
N ASP A 77 -29.69 10.02 -1.30
CA ASP A 77 -31.00 10.31 -1.89
C ASP A 77 -31.42 9.33 -3.00
N GLU A 78 -30.49 8.56 -3.56
CA GLU A 78 -30.81 7.58 -4.60
C GLU A 78 -31.61 6.38 -4.05
N PRO A 79 -32.55 5.82 -4.85
CA PRO A 79 -33.26 4.61 -4.48
C PRO A 79 -32.30 3.43 -4.24
N THR A 80 -32.64 2.56 -3.29
CA THR A 80 -31.94 1.30 -3.06
C THR A 80 -31.82 0.49 -4.36
N ARG A 81 -30.61 0.05 -4.70
CA ARG A 81 -30.33 -0.85 -5.83
C ARG A 81 -30.12 -2.30 -5.35
N GLY A 82 -30.06 -3.24 -6.29
CA GLY A 82 -29.87 -4.67 -6.04
C GLY A 82 -31.18 -5.48 -5.97
N ASP A 83 -31.07 -6.80 -5.94
CA ASP A 83 -32.20 -7.74 -5.99
C ASP A 83 -32.99 -7.81 -4.67
N LEU A 84 -32.41 -7.35 -3.55
CA LEU A 84 -33.11 -7.19 -2.27
C LEU A 84 -33.60 -5.74 -2.04
N ALA A 85 -33.57 -4.87 -3.07
CA ALA A 85 -33.98 -3.48 -2.96
C ALA A 85 -35.45 -3.27 -2.52
N THR A 86 -36.31 -4.27 -2.74
CA THR A 86 -37.73 -4.24 -2.34
C THR A 86 -38.06 -5.18 -1.18
N ASP A 87 -37.07 -5.84 -0.58
CA ASP A 87 -37.27 -6.71 0.58
C ASP A 87 -37.34 -5.88 1.87
N GLU A 88 -38.53 -5.38 2.19
CA GLU A 88 -38.75 -4.57 3.40
C GLU A 88 -38.41 -5.29 4.72
N GLY A 89 -38.40 -6.62 4.74
CA GLY A 89 -37.99 -7.40 5.90
C GLY A 89 -36.48 -7.26 6.13
N TYR A 90 -35.71 -7.53 5.08
CA TYR A 90 -34.26 -7.41 5.10
C TYR A 90 -33.80 -5.95 5.28
N LEU A 91 -34.39 -5.00 4.56
CA LEU A 91 -34.03 -3.58 4.70
C LEU A 91 -34.27 -3.06 6.12
N ARG A 92 -35.33 -3.51 6.81
CA ARG A 92 -35.56 -3.19 8.22
C ARG A 92 -34.45 -3.74 9.11
N GLN A 93 -34.07 -5.00 8.90
CA GLN A 93 -32.97 -5.64 9.64
C GLN A 93 -31.64 -4.88 9.44
N VAL A 94 -31.33 -4.47 8.21
CA VAL A 94 -30.14 -3.65 7.89
C VAL A 94 -30.16 -2.33 8.66
N ARG A 95 -31.29 -1.59 8.65
CA ARG A 95 -31.44 -0.33 9.40
C ARG A 95 -31.26 -0.53 10.90
N GLU A 96 -31.84 -1.58 11.48
CA GLU A 96 -31.73 -1.88 12.91
C GLU A 96 -30.28 -2.19 13.33
N VAL A 97 -29.56 -2.98 12.54
CA VAL A 97 -28.14 -3.29 12.82
C VAL A 97 -27.29 -2.03 12.67
N TRP A 98 -27.52 -1.24 11.62
CA TRP A 98 -26.83 0.03 11.39
C TRP A 98 -27.04 1.03 12.53
N GLN A 99 -28.29 1.25 12.94
CA GLN A 99 -28.63 2.18 14.02
C GLN A 99 -27.98 1.78 15.36
N ARG A 100 -27.90 0.48 15.66
CA ARG A 100 -27.21 -0.01 16.87
C ARG A 100 -25.70 0.27 16.83
N GLN A 101 -25.07 0.18 15.67
CA GLN A 101 -23.64 0.43 15.51
C GLN A 101 -23.34 1.93 15.53
N ILE A 102 -24.07 2.74 14.76
CA ILE A 102 -23.82 4.19 14.66
C ILE A 102 -24.05 4.92 15.99
N ALA A 103 -24.94 4.41 16.85
CA ALA A 103 -25.15 4.94 18.20
C ALA A 103 -23.90 4.85 19.10
N GLN A 104 -22.91 4.04 18.72
CA GLN A 104 -21.62 3.90 19.41
C GLN A 104 -20.52 4.77 18.78
N SER A 105 -20.80 5.44 17.65
CA SER A 105 -19.83 6.26 16.93
C SER A 105 -19.87 7.72 17.36
N ASP A 106 -18.76 8.44 17.16
CA ASP A 106 -18.66 9.86 17.47
C ASP A 106 -19.40 10.71 16.43
N GLY A 107 -20.53 11.27 16.84
CA GLY A 107 -21.31 12.20 16.04
C GLY A 107 -22.75 11.74 15.89
N PRO A 108 -23.73 12.57 16.29
CA PRO A 108 -25.12 12.18 16.14
C PRO A 108 -25.49 12.07 14.66
N PRO A 109 -26.14 10.98 14.24
CA PRO A 109 -26.67 10.86 12.89
C PRO A 109 -27.74 11.91 12.59
N ARG A 110 -27.93 12.22 11.31
CA ARG A 110 -28.96 13.14 10.81
C ARG A 110 -29.90 12.38 9.88
N GLY A 111 -31.17 12.28 10.27
CA GLY A 111 -32.20 11.62 9.48
C GLY A 111 -32.17 10.10 9.59
N GLU A 112 -32.78 9.44 8.60
CA GLU A 112 -32.74 7.98 8.47
C GLU A 112 -31.55 7.56 7.59
N PRO A 113 -30.93 6.39 7.85
CA PRO A 113 -29.90 5.85 6.96
C PRO A 113 -30.49 5.46 5.61
N ASN A 114 -29.79 5.84 4.53
CA ASN A 114 -30.10 5.37 3.18
C ASN A 114 -29.39 4.05 2.90
N ILE A 115 -30.13 3.05 2.41
CA ILE A 115 -29.54 1.79 1.94
C ILE A 115 -29.29 1.97 0.46
N VAL A 116 -28.03 2.15 0.08
CA VAL A 116 -27.63 2.44 -1.31
C VAL A 116 -27.79 1.21 -2.19
N TRP A 117 -27.43 0.05 -1.65
CA TRP A 117 -27.49 -1.23 -2.33
C TRP A 117 -27.81 -2.35 -1.34
N ALA A 118 -28.64 -3.30 -1.74
CA ALA A 118 -28.95 -4.52 -0.99
C ALA A 118 -29.14 -5.68 -1.97
N GLY A 119 -28.43 -6.79 -1.73
CA GLY A 119 -28.57 -7.95 -2.59
C GLY A 119 -28.06 -9.27 -2.03
N ASP A 120 -28.44 -10.35 -2.69
CA ASP A 120 -27.99 -11.70 -2.37
C ASP A 120 -26.56 -11.95 -2.89
N THR A 121 -25.77 -12.62 -2.07
CA THR A 121 -24.41 -13.06 -2.45
C THR A 121 -24.23 -14.53 -2.09
N PRO A 122 -23.24 -15.25 -2.67
CA PRO A 122 -22.93 -16.61 -2.24
C PRO A 122 -22.59 -16.76 -0.75
N ALA A 123 -22.19 -15.67 -0.08
CA ALA A 123 -21.91 -15.63 1.36
C ALA A 123 -23.15 -15.30 2.21
N GLY A 124 -24.29 -15.00 1.58
CA GLY A 124 -25.53 -14.53 2.21
C GLY A 124 -25.89 -13.08 1.82
N PRO A 125 -27.04 -12.56 2.28
CA PRO A 125 -27.47 -11.20 2.02
C PRO A 125 -26.47 -10.17 2.51
N ALA A 126 -26.18 -9.16 1.70
CA ALA A 126 -25.32 -8.03 2.05
C ALA A 126 -25.97 -6.69 1.67
N ALA A 127 -25.52 -5.60 2.27
CA ALA A 127 -25.98 -4.26 1.93
C ALA A 127 -24.86 -3.23 2.12
N TYR A 128 -25.03 -2.07 1.48
CA TYR A 128 -24.18 -0.89 1.68
C TYR A 128 -25.07 0.28 2.12
N VAL A 129 -24.67 0.96 3.18
CA VAL A 129 -25.47 1.98 3.85
C VAL A 129 -24.70 3.29 3.89
N ALA A 130 -25.42 4.38 3.67
CA ALA A 130 -24.95 5.75 3.80
C ALA A 130 -25.84 6.49 4.80
N HIS A 131 -25.24 7.28 5.71
CA HIS A 131 -25.98 7.99 6.73
C HIS A 131 -25.39 9.37 6.94
N ALA A 132 -26.19 10.42 6.74
CA ALA A 132 -25.73 11.78 7.01
C ALA A 132 -25.39 11.96 8.50
N THR A 133 -24.35 12.75 8.78
CA THR A 133 -23.93 13.10 10.14
C THR A 133 -23.67 14.60 10.24
N MET A 134 -23.40 15.12 11.44
CA MET A 134 -23.05 16.53 11.62
C MET A 134 -21.79 16.95 10.85
N HIS A 135 -20.87 16.02 10.61
CA HIS A 135 -19.55 16.29 10.06
C HIS A 135 -19.39 15.79 8.62
N GLY A 136 -20.46 15.33 7.98
CA GLY A 136 -20.34 14.64 6.71
C GLY A 136 -21.41 13.59 6.48
N MET A 137 -20.92 12.44 6.01
CA MET A 137 -21.69 11.21 5.87
C MET A 137 -20.84 10.07 6.43
N THR A 138 -21.47 9.08 7.04
CA THR A 138 -20.85 7.82 7.41
C THR A 138 -21.37 6.74 6.48
N VAL A 139 -20.46 5.94 5.93
CA VAL A 139 -20.78 4.81 5.07
C VAL A 139 -20.24 3.50 5.64
N GLY A 140 -20.77 2.37 5.18
CA GLY A 140 -20.22 1.06 5.50
C GLY A 140 -21.05 -0.09 4.95
N PHE A 141 -20.42 -1.25 4.88
CA PHE A 141 -21.10 -2.49 4.52
C PHE A 141 -21.82 -3.12 5.71
N VAL A 142 -22.98 -3.70 5.47
CA VAL A 142 -23.63 -4.67 6.35
C VAL A 142 -23.45 -6.05 5.72
N LYS A 143 -22.67 -6.89 6.40
CA LYS A 143 -22.20 -8.19 5.90
C LYS A 143 -22.92 -9.34 6.58
N PRO A 144 -23.12 -10.48 5.90
CA PRO A 144 -23.62 -11.68 6.52
C PRO A 144 -22.56 -12.28 7.45
N THR A 145 -22.97 -12.68 8.66
CA THR A 145 -22.12 -13.44 9.60
C THR A 145 -22.90 -14.61 10.20
N ALA A 146 -22.21 -15.53 10.89
CA ALA A 146 -22.84 -16.68 11.52
C ALA A 146 -23.89 -16.28 12.58
N ASP A 147 -23.70 -15.15 13.26
CA ASP A 147 -24.59 -14.64 14.30
C ASP A 147 -25.64 -13.65 13.76
N GLY A 148 -25.73 -13.51 12.43
CA GLY A 148 -26.60 -12.56 11.74
C GLY A 148 -25.83 -11.41 11.06
N PRO A 149 -26.55 -10.46 10.43
CA PRO A 149 -25.90 -9.33 9.75
C PRO A 149 -25.16 -8.43 10.74
N ARG A 150 -23.97 -7.98 10.36
CA ARG A 150 -23.13 -7.07 11.14
C ARG A 150 -22.63 -5.93 10.27
N VAL A 151 -22.58 -4.73 10.84
CA VAL A 151 -21.92 -3.58 10.21
C VAL A 151 -20.41 -3.77 10.31
N SER A 152 -19.71 -3.58 9.19
CA SER A 152 -18.25 -3.65 9.12
C SER A 152 -17.62 -2.33 9.59
N THR A 153 -16.51 -1.91 8.98
CA THR A 153 -15.88 -0.62 9.24
C THR A 153 -16.87 0.50 8.91
N LEU A 154 -17.00 1.46 9.83
CA LEU A 154 -17.70 2.71 9.57
C LEU A 154 -16.68 3.73 9.09
N THR A 155 -16.86 4.21 7.86
CA THR A 155 -15.99 5.22 7.26
C THR A 155 -16.68 6.56 7.27
N GLN A 156 -16.08 7.53 7.94
CA GLN A 156 -16.56 8.91 7.92
C GLN A 156 -16.00 9.63 6.69
N VAL A 157 -16.88 10.28 5.96
CA VAL A 157 -16.61 10.96 4.69
C VAL A 157 -16.90 12.44 4.90
N THR A 158 -15.84 13.25 4.89
CA THR A 158 -15.94 14.70 5.18
C THR A 158 -15.98 15.56 3.92
N ASP A 159 -15.59 15.01 2.77
CA ASP A 159 -15.68 15.64 1.47
C ASP A 159 -16.75 14.97 0.59
N THR A 160 -17.06 15.60 -0.54
CA THR A 160 -18.04 15.09 -1.52
C THR A 160 -17.38 14.19 -2.57
N GLU A 161 -16.06 14.05 -2.54
CA GLU A 161 -15.34 13.17 -3.45
C GLU A 161 -15.45 11.72 -2.95
N THR A 162 -15.65 10.78 -3.88
CA THR A 162 -15.76 9.34 -3.56
C THR A 162 -14.40 8.66 -3.37
N ASP A 163 -13.32 9.46 -3.38
CA ASP A 163 -11.95 9.00 -3.23
C ASP A 163 -11.72 8.65 -1.76
N GLY A 164 -11.35 7.39 -1.49
CA GLY A 164 -11.21 6.88 -0.12
C GLY A 164 -12.45 6.20 0.46
N LEU A 165 -13.58 6.17 -0.25
CA LEU A 165 -14.70 5.30 0.12
C LEU A 165 -14.30 3.83 -0.02
N GLU A 166 -14.68 3.01 0.94
CA GLU A 166 -14.64 1.55 0.78
C GLU A 166 -15.73 1.16 -0.23
N GLN A 167 -15.35 0.99 -1.50
CA GLN A 167 -16.30 0.66 -2.58
C GLN A 167 -16.42 -0.86 -2.79
N ALA A 168 -15.65 -1.64 -2.05
CA ALA A 168 -15.67 -3.10 -2.14
C ALA A 168 -15.56 -3.74 -0.76
N ALA A 169 -16.02 -4.99 -0.65
CA ALA A 169 -15.97 -5.78 0.57
C ALA A 169 -15.70 -7.25 0.26
N LEU A 170 -14.87 -7.88 1.08
CA LEU A 170 -14.76 -9.34 1.13
C LEU A 170 -15.78 -9.91 2.12
N LEU A 171 -16.53 -10.92 1.68
CA LEU A 171 -17.62 -11.57 2.39
C LEU A 171 -17.35 -13.06 2.58
N GLY A 172 -18.07 -13.67 3.52
CA GLY A 172 -17.99 -15.09 3.82
C GLY A 172 -16.87 -15.44 4.81
N PRO A 173 -16.92 -16.63 5.42
CA PRO A 173 -15.96 -17.05 6.46
C PRO A 173 -14.53 -17.22 5.93
N GLN A 174 -14.37 -17.48 4.62
CA GLN A 174 -13.07 -17.56 3.96
C GLN A 174 -12.69 -16.29 3.21
N ARG A 175 -13.54 -15.25 3.23
CA ARG A 175 -13.35 -14.02 2.46
C ARG A 175 -13.16 -14.31 0.96
N ASP A 176 -13.96 -15.23 0.44
CA ASP A 176 -13.89 -15.80 -0.91
C ASP A 176 -14.98 -15.24 -1.84
N VAL A 177 -15.76 -14.27 -1.38
CA VAL A 177 -16.73 -13.52 -2.16
C VAL A 177 -16.36 -12.04 -2.11
N LEU A 178 -16.07 -11.44 -3.26
CA LEU A 178 -15.78 -10.01 -3.41
C LEU A 178 -17.01 -9.28 -3.95
N LEU A 179 -17.58 -8.40 -3.14
CA LEU A 179 -18.63 -7.46 -3.54
C LEU A 179 -17.97 -6.14 -3.94
N VAL A 180 -18.29 -5.61 -5.13
CA VAL A 180 -17.81 -4.33 -5.64
C VAL A 180 -19.00 -3.47 -6.02
N LEU A 181 -19.08 -2.23 -5.53
CA LEU A 181 -20.17 -1.32 -5.81
C LEU A 181 -19.92 -0.53 -7.10
N ASP A 182 -20.99 -0.26 -7.85
CA ASP A 182 -20.94 0.56 -9.05
C ASP A 182 -21.14 2.05 -8.70
N PHE A 183 -20.04 2.79 -8.81
CA PHE A 183 -19.97 4.24 -8.67
C PHE A 183 -19.94 4.98 -10.03
N GLY A 184 -20.29 4.30 -11.12
CA GLY A 184 -20.35 4.88 -12.46
C GLY A 184 -18.99 5.03 -13.14
N GLN A 185 -17.94 4.40 -12.61
CA GLN A 185 -16.60 4.40 -13.19
C GLN A 185 -16.17 2.99 -13.58
N PRO A 186 -15.44 2.80 -14.70
CA PRO A 186 -14.88 1.51 -15.05
C PRO A 186 -13.91 1.02 -13.98
N VAL A 187 -14.10 -0.23 -13.56
CA VAL A 187 -13.26 -0.91 -12.57
C VAL A 187 -12.64 -2.14 -13.22
N GLU A 188 -11.37 -2.36 -12.93
CA GLU A 188 -10.66 -3.58 -13.25
C GLU A 188 -10.29 -4.34 -11.98
N PHE A 189 -10.31 -5.66 -12.09
CA PHE A 189 -10.06 -6.60 -11.01
C PHE A 189 -8.95 -7.56 -11.39
N SER A 190 -8.01 -7.78 -10.46
CA SER A 190 -6.98 -8.82 -10.56
C SER A 190 -7.20 -9.84 -9.46
N PRO A 191 -7.45 -11.13 -9.77
CA PRO A 191 -7.76 -12.14 -8.75
C PRO A 191 -6.55 -12.57 -7.92
N GLN A 192 -5.33 -12.37 -8.45
CA GLN A 192 -4.10 -12.83 -7.84
C GLN A 192 -2.97 -11.82 -8.05
N LEU A 193 -2.01 -11.84 -7.13
CA LEU A 193 -0.67 -11.26 -7.29
C LEU A 193 0.28 -12.41 -7.64
N ARG A 194 1.08 -12.23 -8.68
CA ARG A 194 2.09 -13.21 -9.10
C ARG A 194 3.43 -12.51 -9.28
N TYR A 195 4.49 -13.31 -9.32
CA TYR A 195 5.83 -12.83 -9.63
C TYR A 195 6.37 -13.56 -10.85
N ALA A 196 7.01 -12.81 -11.73
CA ALA A 196 7.86 -13.37 -12.77
C ALA A 196 9.10 -14.04 -12.14
N LEU A 197 9.88 -14.79 -12.95
CA LEU A 197 11.10 -15.44 -12.48
C LEU A 197 12.16 -14.45 -11.98
N ASP A 198 12.14 -13.23 -12.49
CA ASP A 198 12.98 -12.11 -12.04
C ASP A 198 12.31 -11.32 -10.90
N GLY A 199 11.29 -11.86 -10.22
CA GLY A 199 10.67 -11.24 -9.06
C GLY A 199 9.83 -9.99 -9.36
N LYS A 200 9.67 -9.60 -10.64
CA LYS A 200 8.77 -8.51 -11.01
C LYS A 200 7.32 -8.91 -10.73
N VAL A 201 6.52 -7.94 -10.30
CA VAL A 201 5.10 -8.12 -10.04
C VAL A 201 4.35 -8.28 -11.35
N GLU A 202 3.54 -9.34 -11.43
CA GLU A 202 2.62 -9.60 -12.52
C GLU A 202 1.19 -9.65 -11.99
N ARG A 203 0.31 -8.86 -12.61
CA ARG A 203 -1.14 -8.90 -12.41
C ARG A 203 -1.83 -9.00 -13.76
N THR A 204 -2.95 -9.73 -13.79
CA THR A 204 -3.84 -9.77 -14.95
C THR A 204 -5.16 -9.14 -14.52
N PHE A 205 -5.50 -8.05 -15.19
CA PHE A 205 -6.70 -7.28 -14.89
C PHE A 205 -7.82 -7.62 -15.86
N GLU A 206 -9.01 -7.81 -15.32
CA GLU A 206 -10.23 -8.07 -16.06
C GLU A 206 -11.27 -6.99 -15.73
N PRO A 207 -12.03 -6.49 -16.72
CA PRO A 207 -13.11 -5.54 -16.45
C PRO A 207 -14.18 -6.15 -15.52
N VAL A 208 -14.57 -5.39 -14.50
CA VAL A 208 -15.67 -5.75 -13.61
C VAL A 208 -17.00 -5.47 -14.30
N VAL A 209 -17.88 -6.47 -14.33
CA VAL A 209 -19.23 -6.34 -14.92
C VAL A 209 -20.25 -6.12 -13.82
N PHE A 210 -20.78 -4.90 -13.75
CA PHE A 210 -21.82 -4.53 -12.79
C PHE A 210 -23.22 -4.92 -13.26
N ARG A 211 -24.07 -5.32 -12.31
CA ARG A 211 -25.50 -5.58 -12.46
C ARG A 211 -26.23 -4.98 -11.27
N ASP A 212 -27.27 -4.19 -11.55
CA ASP A 212 -28.10 -3.57 -10.52
C ASP A 212 -27.30 -2.84 -9.43
N GLY A 213 -26.25 -2.12 -9.85
CA GLY A 213 -25.43 -1.28 -8.97
C GLY A 213 -24.29 -1.97 -8.22
N ALA A 214 -24.04 -3.27 -8.46
CA ALA A 214 -22.88 -3.96 -7.90
C ALA A 214 -22.38 -5.13 -8.77
N ALA A 215 -21.20 -5.64 -8.46
CA ALA A 215 -20.66 -6.88 -8.99
C ALA A 215 -20.33 -7.81 -7.81
N VAL A 216 -20.69 -9.08 -7.95
CA VAL A 216 -20.37 -10.13 -6.97
C VAL A 216 -19.47 -11.15 -7.65
N LEU A 217 -18.23 -11.25 -7.19
CA LEU A 217 -17.18 -12.05 -7.79
C LEU A 217 -16.76 -13.16 -6.81
N SER A 218 -16.56 -14.37 -7.31
CA SER A 218 -15.88 -15.43 -6.55
C SER A 218 -14.37 -15.23 -6.65
N VAL A 219 -13.68 -15.26 -5.52
CA VAL A 219 -12.22 -15.06 -5.44
C VAL A 219 -11.58 -16.19 -4.63
N PRO A 220 -10.26 -16.44 -4.79
CA PRO A 220 -9.56 -17.36 -3.89
C PRO A 220 -9.75 -16.94 -2.41
N PRO A 221 -9.62 -17.84 -1.43
CA PRO A 221 -9.70 -17.47 -0.02
C PRO A 221 -8.70 -16.36 0.36
N GLN A 222 -9.18 -15.30 1.02
CA GLN A 222 -8.38 -14.12 1.41
C GLN A 222 -8.20 -13.98 2.94
N ARG A 223 -8.42 -15.06 3.70
CA ARG A 223 -8.45 -15.00 5.17
C ARG A 223 -7.12 -14.60 5.81
N THR A 224 -6.00 -14.98 5.19
CA THR A 224 -4.65 -14.80 5.76
C THR A 224 -3.80 -13.80 4.99
N LYS A 225 -4.16 -13.52 3.74
CA LYS A 225 -3.44 -12.60 2.84
C LYS A 225 -4.38 -12.02 1.78
N LEU A 226 -4.06 -10.82 1.30
CA LEU A 226 -4.86 -10.14 0.28
C LEU A 226 -4.15 -10.19 -1.07
N THR A 227 -4.59 -11.11 -1.92
CA THR A 227 -4.05 -11.33 -3.27
C THR A 227 -4.83 -10.59 -4.35
N VAL A 228 -6.08 -10.23 -4.06
CA VAL A 228 -6.94 -9.49 -4.99
C VAL A 228 -6.49 -8.03 -5.11
N GLY A 229 -6.64 -7.47 -6.30
CA GLY A 229 -6.41 -6.05 -6.58
C GLY A 229 -7.62 -5.44 -7.28
N LEU A 230 -8.00 -4.23 -6.90
CA LEU A 230 -9.06 -3.45 -7.55
C LEU A 230 -8.56 -2.06 -7.86
N SER A 231 -8.82 -1.60 -9.09
CA SER A 231 -8.41 -0.27 -9.53
C SER A 231 -9.37 0.27 -10.57
N ARG A 232 -9.49 1.59 -10.62
CA ARG A 232 -10.13 2.29 -11.74
C ARG A 232 -9.16 2.34 -12.92
N ILE A 233 -9.66 2.69 -14.10
CA ILE A 233 -8.84 2.82 -15.31
C ILE A 233 -8.32 4.27 -15.43
N PRO A 234 -7.00 4.48 -15.66
CA PRO A 234 -5.94 3.48 -15.82
C PRO A 234 -5.49 2.86 -14.49
N VAL A 235 -5.02 1.61 -14.52
CA VAL A 235 -4.50 0.91 -13.33
C VAL A 235 -3.24 1.59 -12.83
N GLU A 236 -3.37 2.30 -11.71
CA GLU A 236 -2.28 2.99 -11.02
C GLU A 236 -2.61 3.19 -9.54
N GLN A 237 -1.61 3.54 -8.74
CA GLN A 237 -1.72 3.67 -7.29
C GLN A 237 -2.74 4.73 -6.84
N ASP A 238 -2.89 5.81 -7.61
CA ASP A 238 -3.87 6.86 -7.31
C ASP A 238 -5.32 6.42 -7.61
N ASN A 239 -5.50 5.30 -8.34
CA ASN A 239 -6.80 4.79 -8.78
C ASN A 239 -7.22 3.52 -8.03
N VAL A 240 -6.53 3.16 -6.95
CA VAL A 240 -6.86 1.98 -6.14
C VAL A 240 -8.23 2.11 -5.49
N ILE A 241 -8.99 1.02 -5.52
CA ILE A 241 -10.28 0.93 -4.83
C ILE A 241 -10.07 0.23 -3.50
N HIS A 242 -10.47 0.89 -2.42
CA HIS A 242 -10.35 0.34 -1.08
C HIS A 242 -11.35 -0.78 -0.83
N ILE A 243 -10.85 -1.87 -0.25
CA ILE A 243 -11.64 -3.02 0.18
C ILE A 243 -11.83 -2.93 1.70
N ASP A 244 -13.08 -2.96 2.13
CA ASP A 244 -13.47 -2.97 3.54
C ASP A 244 -13.04 -4.26 4.25
N GLY A 245 -12.60 -4.10 5.50
CA GLY A 245 -12.28 -5.21 6.41
C GLY A 245 -10.89 -5.80 6.17
N VAL A 246 -10.05 -5.19 5.34
CA VAL A 246 -8.66 -5.65 5.11
C VAL A 246 -7.80 -5.60 6.38
N SER A 247 -8.08 -4.68 7.30
CA SER A 247 -7.36 -4.60 8.59
C SER A 247 -7.47 -5.88 9.40
N GLU A 248 -8.59 -6.60 9.34
CA GLU A 248 -8.75 -7.89 10.04
C GLU A 248 -7.93 -9.03 9.40
N ILE A 249 -7.52 -8.88 8.12
CA ILE A 249 -6.61 -9.80 7.41
C ILE A 249 -5.17 -9.49 7.82
N TYR A 250 -4.80 -8.22 7.80
CA TYR A 250 -3.43 -7.79 8.10
C TYR A 250 -3.10 -7.90 9.58
N PHE A 251 -4.06 -7.60 10.45
CA PHE A 251 -3.91 -7.50 11.89
C PHE A 251 -4.94 -8.40 12.60
N PRO A 252 -4.80 -9.74 12.44
CA PRO A 252 -5.66 -10.67 13.16
C PRO A 252 -5.55 -10.42 14.67
N ASP A 253 -6.68 -10.57 15.38
CA ASP A 253 -6.80 -10.27 16.81
C ASP A 253 -6.46 -8.83 17.21
N HIS A 254 -6.53 -7.88 16.27
CA HIS A 254 -6.19 -6.47 16.46
C HIS A 254 -4.74 -6.25 16.93
N LYS A 255 -3.85 -7.17 16.57
CA LYS A 255 -2.43 -7.06 16.88
C LYS A 255 -1.66 -6.57 15.66
N ASP A 256 -0.94 -5.48 15.84
CA ASP A 256 0.03 -5.03 14.86
C ASP A 256 1.05 -6.14 14.60
N ARG A 257 1.37 -6.37 13.33
CA ARG A 257 2.52 -7.21 12.99
C ARG A 257 3.79 -6.48 13.44
N PRO A 258 4.79 -7.20 13.97
CA PRO A 258 6.04 -6.58 14.37
C PRO A 258 6.63 -5.83 13.18
N ALA A 259 6.96 -4.56 13.37
CA ALA A 259 7.62 -3.78 12.34
C ALA A 259 8.93 -4.48 11.96
N PRO A 260 9.20 -4.68 10.65
CA PRO A 260 10.39 -5.38 10.22
C PRO A 260 11.63 -4.58 10.64
N PRO A 261 12.71 -5.23 11.08
CA PRO A 261 13.94 -4.53 11.39
C PRO A 261 14.48 -3.86 10.13
N LEU A 262 14.77 -2.57 10.22
CA LEU A 262 15.35 -1.79 9.13
C LEU A 262 16.88 -1.90 9.20
N VAL A 263 17.48 -2.52 8.20
CA VAL A 263 18.93 -2.77 8.15
C VAL A 263 19.53 -2.01 6.97
N ARG A 264 20.45 -1.09 7.26
CA ARG A 264 21.17 -0.30 6.24
C ARG A 264 22.67 -0.52 6.36
N ARG A 265 23.33 -0.80 5.24
CA ARG A 265 24.76 -1.15 5.19
C ARG A 265 25.45 -0.42 4.05
N THR A 266 26.45 0.40 4.37
CA THR A 266 27.36 0.99 3.38
C THR A 266 28.60 0.09 3.26
N LEU A 267 28.85 -0.44 2.07
CA LEU A 267 30.00 -1.28 1.78
C LEU A 267 31.27 -0.45 1.65
N PRO A 268 32.45 -1.01 1.97
CA PRO A 268 33.72 -0.30 1.83
C PRO A 268 33.92 0.28 0.42
N GLY A 269 34.23 1.58 0.35
CA GLY A 269 34.50 2.28 -0.91
C GLY A 269 33.26 2.89 -1.58
N ALA A 270 32.05 2.59 -1.10
CA ALA A 270 30.83 3.20 -1.60
C ALA A 270 30.88 4.74 -1.52
N GLU A 271 31.42 5.30 -0.44
CA GLU A 271 31.47 6.74 -0.19
C GLU A 271 32.20 7.51 -1.31
N GLN A 272 33.08 6.83 -2.06
CA GLN A 272 33.84 7.43 -3.17
C GLN A 272 32.96 7.73 -4.39
N VAL A 273 31.96 6.90 -4.66
CA VAL A 273 31.03 7.06 -5.79
C VAL A 273 29.73 7.77 -5.36
N TRP A 274 29.34 7.61 -4.09
CA TRP A 274 28.16 8.25 -3.51
C TRP A 274 28.44 9.69 -3.04
N GLY A 275 29.67 10.01 -2.66
CA GLY A 275 30.09 11.33 -2.13
C GLY A 275 29.61 11.62 -0.70
N ILE A 276 28.81 10.73 -0.13
CA ILE A 276 28.21 10.76 1.21
C ILE A 276 28.13 9.32 1.72
N ASP A 277 27.84 9.13 3.01
CA ASP A 277 27.37 7.84 3.53
C ASP A 277 25.86 7.70 3.23
N PRO A 278 25.48 6.87 2.23
CA PRO A 278 24.08 6.76 1.83
C PRO A 278 23.20 6.07 2.87
N ALA A 279 23.76 5.19 3.73
CA ALA A 279 23.01 4.57 4.81
C ALA A 279 22.61 5.61 5.88
N ALA A 280 23.54 6.49 6.26
CA ALA A 280 23.28 7.58 7.21
C ALA A 280 22.33 8.66 6.64
N LYS A 281 22.19 8.73 5.32
CA LYS A 281 21.26 9.64 4.63
C LYS A 281 19.96 8.97 4.20
N GLU A 282 19.79 7.70 4.52
CA GLU A 282 18.60 6.91 4.21
C GLU A 282 18.20 7.02 2.73
N VAL A 283 19.18 6.92 1.85
CA VAL A 283 18.92 7.01 0.41
C VAL A 283 18.04 5.83 -0.02
N ILE A 284 16.85 6.11 -0.55
CA ILE A 284 15.94 5.09 -1.07
C ILE A 284 16.05 4.99 -2.59
N ALA A 285 15.65 3.85 -3.14
CA ALA A 285 15.47 3.70 -4.58
C ALA A 285 14.41 4.69 -5.09
N PRO A 286 14.62 5.35 -6.23
CA PRO A 286 13.55 6.06 -6.92
C PRO A 286 12.43 5.07 -7.25
N THR A 287 11.17 5.46 -7.01
CA THR A 287 10.00 4.60 -7.29
C THR A 287 10.00 4.09 -8.73
N GLU A 288 10.43 4.91 -9.69
CA GLU A 288 10.49 4.53 -11.10
C GLU A 288 11.50 3.41 -11.39
N ALA A 289 12.58 3.31 -10.61
CA ALA A 289 13.62 2.30 -10.79
C ALA A 289 13.16 0.90 -10.33
N ILE A 290 12.16 0.85 -9.45
CA ILE A 290 11.61 -0.39 -8.87
C ILE A 290 10.13 -0.59 -9.21
N ALA A 291 9.54 0.24 -10.08
CA ALA A 291 8.11 0.24 -10.35
C ALA A 291 7.58 -1.14 -10.77
N GLU A 292 8.36 -1.91 -11.53
CA GLU A 292 7.99 -3.27 -11.96
C GLU A 292 8.03 -4.32 -10.83
N TYR A 293 8.64 -4.00 -9.69
CA TYR A 293 8.68 -4.83 -8.49
C TYR A 293 7.66 -4.39 -7.44
N LEU A 294 6.99 -3.26 -7.69
CA LEU A 294 5.98 -2.73 -6.80
C LEU A 294 4.59 -3.13 -7.30
N ASP A 295 3.75 -3.60 -6.39
CA ASP A 295 2.34 -3.81 -6.68
C ASP A 295 1.61 -2.46 -6.69
N PRO A 296 1.05 -2.02 -7.83
CA PRO A 296 0.40 -0.73 -7.93
C PRO A 296 -0.96 -0.68 -7.21
N VAL A 297 -1.59 -1.82 -6.90
CA VAL A 297 -3.00 -1.84 -6.43
C VAL A 297 -3.27 -2.65 -5.17
N GLY A 298 -2.32 -3.48 -4.75
CA GLY A 298 -2.47 -4.25 -3.52
C GLY A 298 -2.15 -3.41 -2.28
N ALA A 299 -2.98 -3.57 -1.26
CA ALA A 299 -2.54 -3.32 0.10
C ALA A 299 -1.78 -4.57 0.57
N HIS A 300 -0.67 -4.36 1.27
CA HIS A 300 0.20 -5.45 1.70
C HIS A 300 0.68 -5.21 3.11
N THR A 301 0.97 -6.29 3.81
CA THR A 301 1.68 -6.27 5.08
C THR A 301 3.07 -6.90 4.92
N HIS A 302 3.67 -7.32 6.03
CA HIS A 302 4.96 -7.97 6.09
C HIS A 302 4.91 -9.13 7.11
N ASP A 303 5.81 -10.09 6.99
CA ASP A 303 5.95 -11.19 7.96
C ASP A 303 6.93 -10.85 9.11
N GLY A 304 7.55 -9.66 9.05
CA GLY A 304 8.56 -9.22 10.01
C GLY A 304 10.00 -9.50 9.56
N SER A 305 10.20 -10.07 8.36
CA SER A 305 11.51 -10.23 7.75
C SER A 305 12.25 -8.90 7.63
N PRO A 306 13.58 -8.89 7.75
CA PRO A 306 14.36 -7.66 7.66
C PRO A 306 14.14 -6.92 6.34
N ARG A 307 13.97 -5.60 6.43
CA ARG A 307 14.08 -4.71 5.26
C ARG A 307 15.53 -4.27 5.16
N LEU A 308 16.21 -4.76 4.13
CA LEU A 308 17.64 -4.58 3.93
C LEU A 308 17.91 -3.58 2.81
N TRP A 309 18.83 -2.65 3.05
CA TRP A 309 19.46 -1.80 2.04
C TRP A 309 20.98 -1.94 2.12
N VAL A 310 21.62 -2.29 1.01
CA VAL A 310 23.08 -2.37 0.87
C VAL A 310 23.52 -1.39 -0.21
N TYR A 311 24.41 -0.48 0.16
CA TYR A 311 24.97 0.52 -0.74
C TYR A 311 26.42 0.17 -1.05
N GLY A 312 26.79 0.16 -2.33
CA GLY A 312 28.14 -0.20 -2.76
C GLY A 312 28.66 0.66 -3.90
N ALA A 313 29.90 0.37 -4.28
CA ALA A 313 30.51 0.76 -5.54
C ALA A 313 30.86 -0.51 -6.32
N THR A 314 30.45 -0.60 -7.57
CA THR A 314 30.88 -1.68 -8.46
C THR A 314 32.33 -1.46 -8.93
N PRO A 315 33.03 -2.51 -9.40
CA PRO A 315 34.39 -2.38 -9.92
C PRO A 315 34.57 -1.32 -11.03
N ASP A 316 33.54 -1.09 -11.84
CA ASP A 316 33.54 -0.06 -12.88
C ASP A 316 33.17 1.36 -12.40
N GLY A 317 32.96 1.54 -11.09
CA GLY A 317 32.67 2.83 -10.46
C GLY A 317 31.21 3.27 -10.53
N ARG A 318 30.27 2.39 -10.89
CA ARG A 318 28.82 2.67 -10.72
C ARG A 318 28.43 2.59 -9.24
N ARG A 319 27.36 3.32 -8.91
CA ARG A 319 26.68 3.22 -7.61
C ARG A 319 25.84 1.94 -7.62
N LEU A 320 25.98 1.15 -6.57
CA LEU A 320 25.13 -0.02 -6.30
C LEU A 320 24.17 0.32 -5.15
N LEU A 321 22.88 0.08 -5.36
CA LEU A 321 21.88 0.03 -4.31
C LEU A 321 21.17 -1.32 -4.42
N MET A 322 21.29 -2.17 -3.41
CA MET A 322 20.48 -3.36 -3.28
C MET A 322 19.43 -3.15 -2.20
N GLU A 323 18.18 -3.48 -2.46
CA GLU A 323 17.11 -3.41 -1.46
C GLU A 323 16.21 -4.64 -1.48
N THR A 324 15.47 -4.85 -0.40
CA THR A 324 14.46 -5.91 -0.30
C THR A 324 13.05 -5.34 -0.33
N VAL A 325 12.21 -5.91 -1.19
CA VAL A 325 10.75 -5.69 -1.21
C VAL A 325 10.06 -6.97 -0.74
N GLN A 326 9.04 -6.86 0.09
CA GLN A 326 8.26 -8.01 0.56
C GLN A 326 6.79 -7.64 0.65
N TYR A 327 5.96 -8.60 0.28
CA TYR A 327 4.52 -8.54 0.39
C TYR A 327 4.01 -9.71 1.23
N ASP A 328 3.26 -9.40 2.28
CA ASP A 328 2.63 -10.37 3.16
C ASP A 328 3.62 -11.41 3.73
N ASP A 329 3.37 -12.69 3.46
CA ASP A 329 4.18 -13.85 3.84
C ASP A 329 5.02 -14.42 2.67
N ASP A 330 5.08 -13.70 1.55
CA ASP A 330 5.90 -14.11 0.41
C ASP A 330 7.40 -13.86 0.71
N PRO A 331 8.31 -14.61 0.07
CA PRO A 331 9.75 -14.41 0.23
C PRO A 331 10.16 -12.96 -0.10
N SER A 332 11.09 -12.40 0.68
CA SER A 332 11.60 -11.07 0.38
C SER A 332 12.36 -11.08 -0.95
N HIS A 333 11.93 -10.27 -1.92
CA HIS A 333 12.61 -10.07 -3.19
C HIS A 333 13.77 -9.11 -3.00
N VAL A 334 14.98 -9.56 -3.31
CA VAL A 334 16.21 -8.76 -3.30
C VAL A 334 16.40 -8.20 -4.70
N ILE A 335 16.52 -6.89 -4.82
CA ILE A 335 16.64 -6.18 -6.10
C ILE A 335 17.96 -5.40 -6.07
N ALA A 336 18.81 -5.58 -7.08
CA ALA A 336 20.00 -4.76 -7.28
C ALA A 336 19.73 -3.70 -8.34
N LEU A 337 20.05 -2.46 -7.97
CA LEU A 337 19.98 -1.28 -8.81
C LEU A 337 21.40 -0.76 -9.07
N LEU A 338 21.70 -0.42 -10.31
CA LEU A 338 22.95 0.25 -10.69
C LEU A 338 22.67 1.62 -11.27
N ALA A 339 23.54 2.58 -10.97
CA ALA A 339 23.51 3.91 -11.56
C ALA A 339 24.91 4.42 -11.87
N GLY A 340 25.08 4.99 -13.06
CA GLY A 340 26.22 5.88 -13.32
C GLY A 340 26.20 7.09 -12.37
N ARG A 341 27.31 7.83 -12.31
CA ARG A 341 27.47 8.98 -11.38
C ARG A 341 26.37 10.05 -11.52
N GLN A 342 25.81 10.22 -12.72
CA GLN A 342 24.76 11.19 -13.02
C GLN A 342 23.54 10.56 -13.72
N LEU A 343 23.53 9.24 -13.87
CA LEU A 343 22.43 8.51 -14.48
C LEU A 343 21.42 8.08 -13.41
N PRO A 344 20.14 7.87 -13.77
CA PRO A 344 19.16 7.27 -12.88
C PRO A 344 19.56 5.84 -12.50
N PHE A 345 18.94 5.31 -11.43
CA PHE A 345 19.03 3.91 -11.09
C PHE A 345 18.21 3.06 -12.07
N GLU A 346 18.76 1.91 -12.43
CA GLU A 346 18.09 0.87 -13.21
C GLU A 346 18.19 -0.44 -12.46
N ALA A 347 17.10 -1.21 -12.41
CA ALA A 347 17.12 -2.57 -11.88
C ALA A 347 17.85 -3.50 -12.83
N VAL A 348 18.89 -4.16 -12.33
CA VAL A 348 19.79 -4.97 -13.15
C VAL A 348 19.78 -6.47 -12.83
N ALA A 349 19.35 -6.83 -11.62
CA ALA A 349 19.26 -8.21 -11.17
C ALA A 349 18.33 -8.32 -9.97
N SER A 350 17.77 -9.51 -9.76
CA SER A 350 16.90 -9.81 -8.63
C SER A 350 17.02 -11.28 -8.21
N THR A 351 16.63 -11.57 -6.97
CA THR A 351 16.52 -12.92 -6.39
C THR A 351 15.54 -12.88 -5.21
N THR A 352 15.37 -13.99 -4.49
CA THR A 352 14.67 -14.06 -3.21
C THR A 352 15.66 -14.30 -2.07
N ALA A 353 15.40 -13.69 -0.91
CA ALA A 353 16.14 -13.98 0.31
C ALA A 353 15.59 -15.23 1.01
N ASP A 354 16.49 -16.08 1.52
CA ASP A 354 16.15 -17.15 2.46
C ASP A 354 16.68 -16.81 3.85
N TRP A 355 15.87 -16.13 4.65
CA TRP A 355 16.25 -15.68 6.00
C TRP A 355 16.52 -16.83 6.98
N SER A 356 16.22 -18.08 6.60
CA SER A 356 16.57 -19.27 7.39
C SER A 356 17.95 -19.85 7.03
N ALA A 357 18.51 -19.47 5.87
CA ALA A 357 19.80 -19.94 5.42
C ALA A 357 20.96 -19.23 6.16
N PRO A 358 22.13 -19.88 6.28
CA PRO A 358 23.34 -19.23 6.77
C PRO A 358 23.76 -17.99 5.96
N LEU A 359 23.42 -17.97 4.66
CA LEU A 359 23.66 -16.84 3.77
C LEU A 359 22.34 -16.42 3.08
N PRO A 360 21.52 -15.58 3.72
CA PRO A 360 20.19 -15.25 3.23
C PRO A 360 20.14 -14.60 1.86
N VAL A 361 21.10 -13.73 1.56
CA VAL A 361 21.14 -12.97 0.30
C VAL A 361 22.38 -13.35 -0.49
N ARG A 362 22.16 -13.70 -1.76
CA ARG A 362 23.19 -13.95 -2.77
C ARG A 362 22.67 -13.57 -4.14
N LEU A 363 23.16 -12.45 -4.66
CA LEU A 363 22.69 -11.86 -5.91
C LEU A 363 23.87 -11.53 -6.82
N ARG A 364 23.97 -12.21 -7.96
CA ARG A 364 25.00 -11.94 -8.97
C ARG A 364 24.61 -10.72 -9.80
N LEU A 365 25.53 -9.76 -9.91
CA LEU A 365 25.36 -8.59 -10.75
C LEU A 365 25.75 -8.92 -12.20
N PRO A 366 25.17 -8.24 -13.20
CA PRO A 366 25.58 -8.42 -14.60
C PRO A 366 26.99 -7.87 -14.84
N ASP A 367 27.49 -8.05 -16.06
CA ASP A 367 28.76 -7.49 -16.57
C ASP A 367 29.97 -7.76 -15.68
N ASP A 368 30.00 -8.93 -15.03
CA ASP A 368 31.06 -9.33 -14.09
C ASP A 368 31.31 -8.33 -12.94
N GLN A 369 30.29 -7.55 -12.55
CA GLN A 369 30.41 -6.56 -11.47
C GLN A 369 30.46 -7.16 -10.07
N GLY A 370 30.31 -8.48 -9.95
CA GLY A 370 30.47 -9.21 -8.69
C GLY A 370 29.22 -9.92 -8.21
N VAL A 371 29.26 -10.35 -6.95
CA VAL A 371 28.11 -10.96 -6.26
C VAL A 371 27.89 -10.24 -4.95
N VAL A 372 26.71 -9.64 -4.80
CA VAL A 372 26.27 -9.05 -3.54
C VAL A 372 25.81 -10.18 -2.63
N VAL A 373 26.35 -10.23 -1.42
CA VAL A 373 25.95 -11.19 -0.40
C VAL A 373 25.61 -10.47 0.90
N ALA A 374 24.65 -10.99 1.66
CA ALA A 374 24.34 -10.48 2.99
C ALA A 374 23.90 -11.59 3.95
N ALA A 375 24.42 -11.51 5.18
CA ALA A 375 24.04 -12.29 6.35
C ALA A 375 24.23 -11.41 7.58
N GLU A 376 23.14 -10.80 8.05
CA GLU A 376 23.17 -9.83 9.14
C GLU A 376 23.77 -10.44 10.42
N GLY A 377 24.63 -9.67 11.09
CA GLY A 377 25.36 -10.11 12.28
C GLY A 377 26.56 -11.03 12.01
N SER A 378 26.74 -11.56 10.80
CA SER A 378 27.77 -12.57 10.50
C SER A 378 29.03 -11.98 9.89
N ALA A 379 30.19 -12.55 10.24
CA ALA A 379 31.45 -12.30 9.53
C ALA A 379 31.48 -13.09 8.22
N LEU A 380 31.98 -12.46 7.16
CA LEU A 380 31.98 -12.98 5.81
C LEU A 380 33.42 -13.11 5.30
N SER A 381 33.73 -14.23 4.68
CA SER A 381 34.96 -14.39 3.89
C SER A 381 34.65 -15.15 2.62
N TYR A 382 35.44 -14.98 1.57
CA TYR A 382 35.23 -15.66 0.29
C TYR A 382 36.50 -16.31 -0.23
N ARG A 383 36.37 -17.23 -1.17
CA ARG A 383 37.49 -17.76 -1.95
C ARG A 383 37.13 -17.91 -3.42
N VAL A 384 38.18 -18.01 -4.25
CA VAL A 384 38.10 -18.26 -5.69
C VAL A 384 38.71 -19.63 -5.96
N GLY A 385 37.89 -20.58 -6.41
CA GLY A 385 38.30 -21.99 -6.55
C GLY A 385 38.84 -22.55 -5.24
N ASP A 386 39.99 -23.22 -5.31
CA ASP A 386 40.73 -23.74 -4.16
C ASP A 386 41.71 -22.73 -3.53
N GLY A 387 41.53 -21.43 -3.82
CA GLY A 387 42.35 -20.36 -3.28
C GLY A 387 42.21 -20.15 -1.78
N GLN A 388 42.98 -19.19 -1.26
CA GLN A 388 42.93 -18.79 0.14
C GLN A 388 41.64 -18.03 0.45
N TRP A 389 41.17 -18.15 1.69
CA TRP A 389 40.05 -17.35 2.21
C TRP A 389 40.47 -15.90 2.38
N THR A 390 39.66 -15.00 1.84
CA THR A 390 39.83 -13.54 1.91
C THR A 390 38.71 -12.97 2.77
N ASP A 391 39.06 -12.12 3.75
CA ASP A 391 38.06 -11.40 4.54
C ASP A 391 37.20 -10.48 3.65
N ALA A 392 35.89 -10.52 3.88
CA ALA A 392 34.90 -9.70 3.17
C ALA A 392 34.17 -8.74 4.13
N GLY A 393 34.51 -8.73 5.41
CA GLY A 393 33.89 -7.88 6.43
C GLY A 393 32.71 -8.56 7.12
N ARG A 394 31.70 -7.76 7.50
CA ARG A 394 30.55 -8.21 8.31
C ARG A 394 29.24 -7.72 7.70
N ASN A 395 28.16 -8.49 7.90
CA ASN A 395 26.78 -8.20 7.50
C ASN A 395 26.52 -8.29 6.00
N ALA A 396 27.30 -7.61 5.17
CA ALA A 396 27.15 -7.62 3.72
C ALA A 396 28.49 -7.38 3.02
N ALA A 397 28.62 -7.86 1.78
CA ALA A 397 29.81 -7.68 0.96
C ALA A 397 29.45 -7.69 -0.54
N LEU A 398 30.26 -6.98 -1.33
CA LEU A 398 30.32 -7.15 -2.79
C LEU A 398 31.57 -7.97 -3.10
N LEU A 399 31.37 -9.22 -3.51
CA LEU A 399 32.44 -10.16 -3.82
C LEU A 399 32.86 -10.04 -5.30
N PRO A 400 34.10 -10.40 -5.65
CA PRO A 400 34.49 -10.52 -7.06
C PRO A 400 33.60 -11.52 -7.80
N ALA A 401 33.37 -11.30 -9.10
CA ALA A 401 32.52 -12.19 -9.92
C ALA A 401 33.06 -13.63 -10.00
N THR A 402 34.37 -13.80 -9.78
CA THR A 402 35.07 -15.09 -9.74
C THR A 402 34.97 -15.81 -8.40
N ALA A 403 34.37 -15.19 -7.37
CA ALA A 403 34.15 -15.86 -6.08
C ALA A 403 33.30 -17.13 -6.28
N THR A 404 33.77 -18.25 -5.74
CA THR A 404 33.11 -19.55 -5.89
C THR A 404 32.41 -19.98 -4.60
N GLU A 405 32.90 -19.54 -3.45
CA GLU A 405 32.33 -19.86 -2.14
C GLU A 405 32.44 -18.69 -1.17
N VAL A 406 31.50 -18.64 -0.24
CA VAL A 406 31.46 -17.74 0.90
C VAL A 406 31.42 -18.57 2.17
N ARG A 407 32.25 -18.18 3.11
CA ARG A 407 32.23 -18.68 4.47
C ARG A 407 31.56 -17.64 5.35
N VAL A 408 30.49 -18.06 6.00
CA VAL A 408 29.72 -17.28 6.95
C VAL A 408 30.05 -17.76 8.36
N THR A 409 30.50 -16.85 9.21
CA THR A 409 30.72 -17.12 10.63
C THR A 409 29.69 -16.34 11.45
N ASP A 410 28.76 -17.04 12.08
CA ASP A 410 27.70 -16.43 12.89
C ASP A 410 28.23 -15.77 14.18
N THR A 411 27.35 -15.14 14.96
CA THR A 411 27.71 -14.48 16.22
C THR A 411 28.19 -15.44 17.31
N ASN A 412 27.90 -16.74 17.19
CA ASN A 412 28.35 -17.79 18.10
C ASN A 412 29.70 -18.41 17.66
N GLY A 413 30.23 -17.99 16.51
CA GLY A 413 31.45 -18.54 15.92
C GLY A 413 31.22 -19.79 15.05
N THR A 414 29.98 -20.22 14.86
CA THR A 414 29.65 -21.32 13.94
C THR A 414 29.96 -20.90 12.52
N THR A 415 30.73 -21.72 11.82
CA THR A 415 31.20 -21.39 10.48
C THR A 415 30.57 -22.34 9.46
N THR A 416 29.90 -21.78 8.46
CA THR A 416 29.28 -22.52 7.35
C THR A 416 29.85 -22.04 6.02
N THR A 417 30.15 -22.96 5.11
CA THR A 417 30.59 -22.63 3.75
C THR A 417 29.45 -22.83 2.78
N VAL A 418 29.16 -21.82 1.96
CA VAL A 418 28.05 -21.75 1.02
C VAL A 418 28.61 -21.45 -0.38
N PRO A 419 28.21 -22.19 -1.43
CA PRO A 419 28.63 -21.85 -2.80
C PRO A 419 28.08 -20.48 -3.23
N VAL A 420 28.78 -19.79 -4.12
CA VAL A 420 28.39 -18.48 -4.68
C VAL A 420 27.65 -18.62 -6.02
N GLY A 421 27.89 -19.72 -6.75
CA GLY A 421 27.18 -20.02 -8.00
C GLY A 421 25.68 -20.18 -7.79
N PRO A 422 24.85 -20.08 -8.85
CA PRO A 422 23.40 -20.25 -8.74
C PRO A 422 23.02 -21.50 -7.95
#